data_AF-A0A225D817-F1
#
_entry.id   AF-A0A225D817-F1
#
_cell.length_a   1.000
_cell.length_b   1.000
_cell.length_c   1.000
_cell.angle_alpha   90.00
_cell.angle_beta   90.00
_cell.angle_gamma   90.00
#
_symmetry.space_group_name_H-M   'P 1'
#
loop_
_entity.id
_entity.type
_entity.pdbx_description
1 polymer ?
#
loop_
_entity_poly.entity_id
_entity_poly.type
_entity_poly.pdbx_seq_one_letter_code
_entity_poly.pdbx_strand_id
1 'polypeptide(L)'
;MRARDNPPDTKPPENLDYEMWTGPAPMRPYNKLVHPRSWRAFMEYGNGIIGDMCVHMLDMVRWMLELGWPKRVASAGGIFIDKKSKANITDTQSATFEYPDFDVVWQHRSYGSSPDPQYPWGATFYGEKGTLKVSVMGYDFIPMGGKPVHKDVTYELEKYPEDKTEKDLERHVAPAIRAHWLDFLKAREARSKPVSDIEQGHISSASCILANISQQIGRSLTWDADKHLVAGDDEANKLLRRPYRAPWVHPEPAAQG
;
A
#
# COMPACT_ATOMS: atom_id res chain seq x y z
N MET A 1 -12.70 -1.15 -1.23
CA MET A 1 -11.65 -2.09 -0.79
C MET A 1 -12.14 -3.08 0.23
N ARG A 2 -12.70 -2.64 1.37
CA ARG A 2 -13.30 -3.55 2.34
C ARG A 2 -14.61 -4.14 1.81
N ALA A 3 -14.74 -5.47 1.81
CA ALA A 3 -16.02 -6.13 1.58
C ALA A 3 -16.91 -6.01 2.82
N ARG A 4 -18.20 -5.72 2.64
CA ARG A 4 -19.20 -5.62 3.73
C ARG A 4 -20.12 -6.85 3.82
N ASP A 5 -20.03 -7.74 2.84
CA ASP A 5 -20.88 -8.92 2.74
C ASP A 5 -20.44 -10.03 3.71
N ASN A 6 -21.38 -10.92 4.02
CA ASN A 6 -21.12 -12.18 4.68
C ASN A 6 -21.79 -13.33 3.92
N PRO A 7 -21.26 -13.70 2.74
CA PRO A 7 -21.84 -14.80 1.98
C PRO A 7 -21.60 -16.14 2.66
N PRO A 8 -22.51 -17.11 2.47
CA PRO A 8 -22.28 -18.48 2.89
C PRO A 8 -21.06 -19.05 2.17
N ASP A 9 -20.39 -20.00 2.82
CA ASP A 9 -19.35 -20.78 2.16
C ASP A 9 -19.98 -21.81 1.23
N THR A 10 -19.32 -22.04 0.10
CA THR A 10 -19.71 -23.00 -0.91
C THR A 10 -18.52 -23.85 -1.29
N LYS A 11 -18.77 -24.90 -2.08
CA LYS A 11 -17.66 -25.57 -2.78
C LYS A 11 -17.07 -24.61 -3.82
N PRO A 12 -15.75 -24.67 -4.07
CA PRO A 12 -15.18 -24.05 -5.25
C PRO A 12 -15.86 -24.57 -6.53
N PRO A 13 -15.94 -23.74 -7.60
CA PRO A 13 -16.35 -24.20 -8.92
C PRO A 13 -15.51 -25.39 -9.40
N GLU A 14 -16.11 -26.34 -10.11
CA GLU A 14 -15.41 -27.54 -10.59
C GLU A 14 -14.22 -27.21 -11.53
N ASN A 15 -14.28 -26.06 -12.20
CA ASN A 15 -13.23 -25.57 -13.09
C ASN A 15 -12.17 -24.69 -12.38
N LEU A 16 -12.18 -24.62 -11.04
CA LEU A 16 -11.20 -23.89 -10.25
C LEU A 16 -10.41 -24.88 -9.39
N ASP A 17 -9.12 -25.04 -9.70
CA ASP A 17 -8.18 -25.66 -8.77
C ASP A 17 -7.88 -24.67 -7.63
N TYR A 18 -8.73 -24.70 -6.62
CA TYR A 18 -8.66 -23.77 -5.49
C TYR A 18 -7.42 -24.00 -4.63
N GLU A 19 -6.96 -25.24 -4.55
CA GLU A 19 -5.74 -25.62 -3.84
C GLU A 19 -4.51 -24.95 -4.46
N MET A 20 -4.37 -25.08 -5.79
CA MET A 20 -3.29 -24.45 -6.54
C MET A 20 -3.42 -22.92 -6.56
N TRP A 21 -4.66 -22.40 -6.69
CA TRP A 21 -4.90 -20.95 -6.67
C TRP A 21 -4.50 -20.31 -5.33
N THR A 22 -4.82 -20.97 -4.21
CA THR A 22 -4.42 -20.50 -2.87
C THR A 22 -2.92 -20.66 -2.64
N GLY A 23 -2.31 -21.70 -3.20
CA GLY A 23 -0.87 -21.94 -3.09
C GLY A 23 -0.41 -22.05 -1.63
N PRO A 24 0.70 -21.39 -1.24
CA PRO A 24 1.28 -21.50 0.11
C PRO A 24 0.47 -20.81 1.20
N ALA A 25 -0.48 -19.95 0.85
CA ALA A 25 -1.25 -19.19 1.82
C ALA A 25 -2.16 -20.09 2.68
N PRO A 26 -2.58 -19.63 3.87
CA PRO A 26 -3.57 -20.34 4.67
C PRO A 26 -4.88 -20.52 3.89
N MET A 27 -5.44 -21.73 3.95
CA MET A 27 -6.68 -22.05 3.24
C MET A 27 -7.88 -21.40 3.94
N ARG A 28 -8.68 -20.66 3.18
CA ARG A 28 -9.99 -20.17 3.65
C ARG A 28 -11.12 -20.96 3.00
N PRO A 29 -12.27 -21.16 3.68
CA PRO A 29 -13.47 -21.65 3.03
C PRO A 29 -13.83 -20.81 1.79
N TYR A 30 -14.17 -21.48 0.70
CA TYR A 30 -14.49 -20.79 -0.54
C TYR A 30 -15.83 -20.05 -0.43
N ASN A 31 -15.85 -18.82 -0.92
CA ASN A 31 -17.04 -18.02 -1.15
C ASN A 31 -16.73 -16.92 -2.17
N LYS A 32 -17.76 -16.21 -2.63
CA LYS A 32 -17.65 -15.16 -3.66
C LYS A 32 -16.71 -13.99 -3.32
N LEU A 33 -16.32 -13.81 -2.05
CA LEU A 33 -15.36 -12.78 -1.67
C LEU A 33 -13.92 -13.26 -1.86
N VAL A 34 -13.63 -14.54 -1.68
CA VAL A 34 -12.25 -15.04 -1.82
C VAL A 34 -11.82 -15.03 -3.28
N HIS A 35 -12.69 -15.39 -4.21
CA HIS A 35 -12.39 -15.41 -5.64
C HIS A 35 -13.63 -14.94 -6.42
N PRO A 36 -13.47 -14.16 -7.51
CA PRO A 36 -12.22 -13.83 -8.21
C PRO A 36 -11.50 -12.54 -7.78
N ARG A 37 -12.17 -11.58 -7.13
CA ARG A 37 -11.63 -10.21 -7.03
C ARG A 37 -11.43 -9.66 -5.62
N SER A 38 -12.16 -10.17 -4.63
CA SER A 38 -12.16 -9.58 -3.28
C SER A 38 -11.21 -10.27 -2.29
N TRP A 39 -10.27 -11.09 -2.78
CA TRP A 39 -9.27 -11.77 -1.95
C TRP A 39 -8.47 -10.80 -1.07
N ARG A 40 -8.24 -9.56 -1.55
CA ARG A 40 -7.58 -8.48 -0.79
C ARG A 40 -8.31 -8.06 0.49
N ALA A 41 -9.57 -8.47 0.67
CA ALA A 41 -10.33 -8.27 1.90
C ALA A 41 -9.93 -9.23 3.04
N PHE A 42 -8.97 -10.13 2.78
CA PHE A 42 -8.50 -11.12 3.74
C PHE A 42 -6.99 -11.02 3.99
N MET A 43 -6.56 -11.00 5.26
CA MET A 43 -5.15 -10.93 5.64
C MET A 43 -4.34 -12.13 5.17
N GLU A 44 -4.99 -13.28 4.96
CA GLU A 44 -4.37 -14.48 4.41
C GLU A 44 -3.85 -14.24 2.98
N TYR A 45 -4.53 -13.38 2.21
CA TYR A 45 -4.24 -13.19 0.77
C TYR A 45 -3.78 -11.76 0.43
N GLY A 46 -4.00 -10.78 1.30
CA GLY A 46 -3.60 -9.38 1.11
C GLY A 46 -3.00 -8.74 2.37
N ASN A 47 -2.82 -7.42 2.31
CA ASN A 47 -2.23 -6.61 3.38
C ASN A 47 -3.17 -5.47 3.84
N GLY A 48 -4.47 -5.61 3.59
CA GLY A 48 -5.48 -4.60 3.95
C GLY A 48 -5.32 -3.27 3.23
N ILE A 49 -6.06 -2.26 3.70
CA ILE A 49 -6.06 -0.92 3.09
C ILE A 49 -4.69 -0.25 3.21
N ILE A 50 -3.88 -0.58 4.23
CA ILE A 50 -2.53 -0.03 4.34
C ILE A 50 -1.61 -0.57 3.22
N GLY A 51 -1.67 -1.85 2.91
CA GLY A 51 -0.90 -2.42 1.80
C GLY A 51 -1.46 -2.09 0.41
N ASP A 52 -2.69 -1.59 0.33
CA ASP A 52 -3.34 -1.21 -0.94
C ASP A 52 -3.21 0.29 -1.21
N MET A 53 -3.52 1.16 -0.23
CA MET A 53 -3.54 2.63 -0.41
C MET A 53 -2.41 3.37 0.29
N CYS A 54 -2.05 2.96 1.52
CA CYS A 54 -0.98 3.67 2.24
C CYS A 54 0.33 3.54 1.49
N VAL A 55 0.62 2.38 0.88
CA VAL A 55 1.85 2.17 0.11
C VAL A 55 2.01 3.21 -0.99
N HIS A 56 0.95 3.55 -1.73
CA HIS A 56 1.01 4.57 -2.78
C HIS A 56 1.28 5.96 -2.22
N MET A 57 0.57 6.35 -1.16
CA MET A 57 0.69 7.70 -0.60
C MET A 57 2.02 7.87 0.16
N LEU A 58 2.45 6.84 0.89
CA LEU A 58 3.71 6.82 1.61
C LEU A 58 4.89 6.83 0.62
N ASP A 59 4.83 6.04 -0.45
CA ASP A 59 5.87 6.06 -1.49
C ASP A 59 6.01 7.44 -2.13
N MET A 60 4.90 8.07 -2.51
CA MET A 60 4.88 9.45 -3.00
C MET A 60 5.52 10.44 -2.00
N VAL A 61 5.15 10.37 -0.72
CA VAL A 61 5.73 11.25 0.32
C VAL A 61 7.23 11.02 0.46
N ARG A 62 7.67 9.75 0.50
CA ARG A 62 9.09 9.39 0.60
C ARG A 62 9.87 9.91 -0.60
N TRP A 63 9.33 9.77 -1.80
CA TRP A 63 9.92 10.25 -3.04
C TRP A 63 10.07 11.77 -3.07
N MET A 64 9.01 12.51 -2.72
CA MET A 64 9.02 13.98 -2.72
C MET A 64 10.00 14.57 -1.70
N LEU A 65 10.29 13.84 -0.63
CA LEU A 65 11.15 14.28 0.47
C LEU A 65 12.48 13.51 0.55
N GLU A 66 12.79 12.69 -0.45
CA GLU A 66 14.02 11.88 -0.53
C GLU A 66 14.28 11.00 0.71
N LEU A 67 13.22 10.37 1.24
CA LEU A 67 13.27 9.59 2.48
C LEU A 67 13.70 8.14 2.25
N GLY A 68 14.59 7.67 3.13
CA GLY A 68 14.95 6.25 3.30
C GLY A 68 13.97 5.49 4.20
N TRP A 69 14.44 4.52 4.98
CA TRP A 69 13.59 3.77 5.93
C TRP A 69 13.07 4.66 7.08
N PRO A 70 11.83 4.46 7.56
CA PRO A 70 11.43 5.00 8.85
C PRO A 70 12.26 4.35 9.97
N LYS A 71 12.53 5.09 11.05
CA LYS A 71 13.26 4.60 12.23
C LYS A 71 12.35 3.79 13.15
N ARG A 72 11.09 4.18 13.26
CA ARG A 72 10.08 3.50 14.06
C ARG A 72 8.75 3.52 13.34
N VAL A 73 7.99 2.44 13.48
CA VAL A 73 6.63 2.31 12.96
C VAL A 73 5.70 1.96 14.10
N ALA A 74 4.62 2.73 14.28
CA ALA A 74 3.59 2.45 15.27
C ALA A 74 2.23 2.42 14.56
N SER A 75 1.38 1.44 14.87
CA SER A 75 0.04 1.36 14.29
C SER A 75 -0.98 0.81 15.26
N ALA A 76 -2.19 1.34 15.17
CA ALA A 76 -3.35 0.89 15.91
C ALA A 76 -4.58 0.90 15.00
N GLY A 77 -5.51 -0.01 15.25
CA GLY A 77 -6.68 -0.18 14.41
C GLY A 77 -7.36 -1.52 14.62
N GLY A 78 -8.40 -1.77 13.83
CA GLY A 78 -9.17 -3.00 13.90
C GLY A 78 -10.42 -2.95 13.05
N ILE A 79 -11.39 -3.77 13.44
CA ILE A 79 -12.74 -3.80 12.86
C ILE A 79 -13.69 -3.25 13.91
N PHE A 80 -14.03 -1.97 13.81
CA PHE A 80 -14.86 -1.28 14.80
C PHE A 80 -16.33 -1.19 14.38
N ILE A 81 -16.61 -1.16 13.08
CA ILE A 81 -17.95 -0.95 12.52
C ILE A 81 -18.47 -2.19 11.79
N ASP A 82 -17.74 -2.67 10.79
CA ASP A 82 -18.22 -3.72 9.86
C ASP A 82 -18.03 -5.14 10.43
N LYS A 83 -18.41 -5.36 11.70
CA LYS A 83 -18.18 -6.61 12.45
C LYS A 83 -18.93 -7.84 11.92
N LYS A 84 -19.98 -7.63 11.11
CA LYS A 84 -20.77 -8.71 10.50
C LYS A 84 -20.16 -9.21 9.19
N SER A 85 -19.21 -8.46 8.61
CA SER A 85 -18.56 -8.83 7.36
C SER A 85 -17.67 -10.05 7.55
N LYS A 86 -17.50 -10.84 6.49
CA LYS A 86 -16.53 -11.94 6.47
C LYS A 86 -15.09 -11.45 6.37
N ALA A 87 -14.88 -10.23 5.88
CA ALA A 87 -13.56 -9.62 5.71
C ALA A 87 -12.84 -9.44 7.06
N ASN A 88 -11.56 -9.78 7.12
CA ASN A 88 -10.75 -9.71 8.35
C ASN A 88 -9.57 -8.71 8.28
N ILE A 89 -9.48 -7.90 7.22
CA ILE A 89 -8.61 -6.71 7.21
C ILE A 89 -9.14 -5.66 8.20
N THR A 90 -8.46 -4.53 8.41
CA THR A 90 -8.98 -3.42 9.25
C THR A 90 -10.06 -2.60 8.53
N ASP A 91 -11.05 -2.09 9.26
CA ASP A 91 -11.96 -1.04 8.75
C ASP A 91 -11.52 0.36 9.18
N THR A 92 -10.64 0.42 10.18
CA THR A 92 -10.06 1.62 10.77
C THR A 92 -8.61 1.32 11.13
N GLN A 93 -7.67 2.16 10.69
CA GLN A 93 -6.28 2.08 11.13
C GLN A 93 -5.62 3.45 11.05
N SER A 94 -4.77 3.72 12.03
CA SER A 94 -3.80 4.80 12.00
C SER A 94 -2.40 4.19 12.10
N ALA A 95 -1.47 4.72 11.32
CA ALA A 95 -0.07 4.33 11.36
C ALA A 95 0.81 5.57 11.34
N THR A 96 1.84 5.58 12.18
CA THR A 96 2.87 6.61 12.24
C THR A 96 4.18 6.00 11.77
N PHE A 97 4.79 6.62 10.77
CA PHE A 97 6.12 6.30 10.26
C PHE A 97 7.05 7.44 10.66
N GLU A 98 7.95 7.14 11.59
CA GLU A 98 8.82 8.16 12.17
C GLU A 98 10.11 8.30 11.39
N TYR A 99 10.44 9.53 11.01
CA TYR A 99 11.70 9.93 10.38
C TYR A 99 12.46 10.86 11.34
N PRO A 100 13.76 11.17 11.09
CA PRO A 100 14.57 11.93 12.04
C PRO A 100 13.96 13.27 12.50
N ASP A 101 13.30 14.00 11.60
CA ASP A 101 12.83 15.36 11.86
C ASP A 101 11.30 15.49 11.95
N PHE A 102 10.55 14.48 11.50
CA PHE A 102 9.09 14.52 11.45
C PHE A 102 8.48 13.12 11.30
N ASP A 103 7.16 13.07 11.49
CA ASP A 103 6.37 11.85 11.33
C ASP A 103 5.48 11.95 10.08
N VAL A 104 5.37 10.83 9.35
CA VAL A 104 4.32 10.64 8.35
C VAL A 104 3.18 9.84 8.99
N VAL A 105 1.98 10.40 9.01
CA VAL A 105 0.81 9.75 9.61
C VAL A 105 -0.17 9.32 8.51
N TRP A 106 -0.43 8.01 8.45
CA TRP A 106 -1.51 7.44 7.66
C TRP A 106 -2.76 7.26 8.51
N GLN A 107 -3.92 7.58 7.94
CA GLN A 107 -5.22 7.25 8.53
C GLN A 107 -6.16 6.75 7.46
N HIS A 108 -6.85 5.64 7.74
CA HIS A 108 -7.98 5.23 6.93
C HIS A 108 -9.17 4.82 7.80
N ARG A 109 -10.35 4.97 7.21
CA ARG A 109 -11.60 4.36 7.67
C ARG A 109 -12.44 3.98 6.45
N SER A 110 -13.18 2.87 6.51
CA SER A 110 -14.05 2.44 5.41
C SER A 110 -15.49 2.95 5.54
N TYR A 111 -15.74 3.94 6.38
CA TYR A 111 -17.05 4.50 6.71
C TYR A 111 -16.97 6.01 7.00
N GLY A 112 -18.11 6.69 6.88
CA GLY A 112 -18.19 8.15 6.99
C GLY A 112 -17.55 8.87 5.79
N SER A 113 -17.75 10.18 5.73
CA SER A 113 -17.12 11.03 4.73
C SER A 113 -15.64 11.28 5.06
N SER A 114 -14.81 11.54 4.05
CA SER A 114 -13.42 11.99 4.26
C SER A 114 -13.39 13.29 5.08
N PRO A 115 -12.42 13.50 5.99
CA PRO A 115 -12.24 14.79 6.66
C PRO A 115 -11.97 15.91 5.64
N ASP A 116 -11.31 15.56 4.55
CA ASP A 116 -11.05 16.44 3.41
C ASP A 116 -11.71 15.85 2.16
N PRO A 117 -12.90 16.31 1.77
CA PRO A 117 -13.61 15.77 0.61
C PRO A 117 -12.92 16.04 -0.73
N GLN A 118 -12.07 17.07 -0.80
CA GLN A 118 -11.34 17.40 -2.03
C GLN A 118 -10.11 16.50 -2.19
N TYR A 119 -9.53 16.06 -1.08
CA TYR A 119 -8.37 15.16 -1.04
C TYR A 119 -8.69 13.89 -0.22
N PRO A 120 -9.65 13.05 -0.64
CA PRO A 120 -10.04 11.86 0.11
C PRO A 120 -8.95 10.79 0.16
N TRP A 121 -8.05 10.81 -0.83
CA TRP A 121 -6.85 9.98 -0.91
C TRP A 121 -5.70 10.85 -1.37
N GLY A 122 -4.79 11.16 -0.45
CA GLY A 122 -3.71 12.10 -0.73
C GLY A 122 -2.76 12.24 0.46
N ALA A 123 -1.86 13.19 0.34
CA ALA A 123 -0.98 13.64 1.42
C ALA A 123 -1.15 15.14 1.62
N THR A 124 -1.00 15.57 2.87
CA THR A 124 -0.89 17.00 3.20
C THR A 124 0.44 17.24 3.89
N PHE A 125 1.21 18.17 3.34
CA PHE A 125 2.48 18.63 3.89
C PHE A 125 2.26 19.98 4.54
N TYR A 126 2.65 20.10 5.80
CA TYR A 126 2.61 21.36 6.54
C TYR A 126 4.03 21.87 6.70
N GLY A 127 4.36 22.97 6.03
CA GLY A 127 5.68 23.58 6.09
C GLY A 127 5.61 25.06 6.45
N GLU A 128 6.76 25.63 6.79
CA GLU A 128 6.86 27.04 7.21
C GLU A 128 6.42 28.04 6.12
N LYS A 129 6.50 27.64 4.85
CA LYS A 129 6.13 28.48 3.69
C LYS A 129 4.68 28.30 3.25
N GLY A 130 3.97 27.29 3.76
CA GLY A 130 2.61 26.99 3.36
C GLY A 130 2.23 25.53 3.53
N THR A 131 1.02 25.20 3.09
CA THR A 131 0.47 23.85 3.09
C THR A 131 0.36 23.35 1.65
N LEU A 132 0.89 22.15 1.38
CA LEU A 132 0.71 21.46 0.11
C LEU A 132 -0.24 20.29 0.31
N LYS A 133 -1.35 20.26 -0.42
CA LYS A 133 -2.28 19.14 -0.49
C LYS A 133 -2.13 18.50 -1.86
N VAL A 134 -1.91 17.19 -1.92
CA VAL A 134 -1.68 16.48 -3.18
C VAL A 134 -2.43 15.16 -3.21
N SER A 135 -2.96 14.81 -4.37
CA SER A 135 -3.57 13.52 -4.68
C SER A 135 -3.20 13.10 -6.10
N VAL A 136 -3.66 11.92 -6.50
CA VAL A 136 -3.56 11.45 -7.90
C VAL A 136 -4.35 12.32 -8.89
N MET A 137 -5.21 13.21 -8.41
CA MET A 137 -6.05 14.09 -9.24
C MET A 137 -5.51 15.52 -9.37
N GLY A 138 -4.44 15.88 -8.66
CA GLY A 138 -3.88 17.23 -8.67
C GLY A 138 -3.33 17.67 -7.32
N TYR A 139 -2.97 18.95 -7.22
CA TYR A 139 -2.50 19.56 -5.98
C TYR A 139 -2.98 21.00 -5.78
N ASP A 140 -3.02 21.40 -4.51
CA ASP A 140 -3.21 22.77 -4.04
C ASP A 140 -2.04 23.15 -3.14
N PHE A 141 -1.35 24.23 -3.48
CA PHE A 141 -0.37 24.87 -2.60
C PHE A 141 -0.95 26.17 -2.06
N ILE A 142 -1.06 26.24 -0.74
CA ILE A 142 -1.60 27.38 0.01
C ILE A 142 -0.42 28.04 0.74
N PRO A 143 0.17 29.11 0.20
CA PRO A 143 1.32 29.75 0.83
C PRO A 143 0.91 30.54 2.08
N MET A 144 1.83 30.70 3.04
CA MET A 144 1.62 31.59 4.20
C MET A 144 1.45 33.06 3.78
N GLY A 145 1.92 33.43 2.59
CA GLY A 145 1.68 34.72 1.96
C GLY A 145 1.76 34.62 0.45
N GLY A 146 0.89 35.36 -0.25
CA GLY A 146 0.77 35.30 -1.71
C GLY A 146 -0.53 34.62 -2.17
N LYS A 147 -0.57 34.20 -3.43
CA LYS A 147 -1.75 33.59 -4.05
C LYS A 147 -1.63 32.06 -4.03
N PRO A 148 -2.70 31.33 -3.67
CA PRO A 148 -2.75 29.87 -3.80
C PRO A 148 -2.49 29.43 -5.25
N VAL A 149 -1.90 28.24 -5.39
CA VAL A 149 -1.66 27.59 -6.68
C VAL A 149 -2.45 26.28 -6.72
N HIS A 150 -3.23 26.10 -7.78
CA HIS A 150 -3.95 24.87 -8.06
C HIS A 150 -3.44 24.27 -9.37
N LYS A 151 -3.29 22.94 -9.42
CA LYS A 151 -3.02 22.23 -10.65
C LYS A 151 -3.76 20.90 -10.67
N ASP A 152 -4.57 20.71 -11.70
CA ASP A 152 -5.20 19.42 -12.00
C ASP A 152 -4.18 18.39 -12.51
N VAL A 153 -4.53 17.11 -12.37
CA VAL A 153 -3.81 16.02 -13.02
C VAL A 153 -3.70 16.28 -14.51
N THR A 154 -2.50 16.03 -15.04
CA THR A 154 -2.23 16.18 -16.46
C THR A 154 -2.74 14.95 -17.19
N TYR A 155 -3.58 15.16 -18.19
CA TYR A 155 -3.94 14.13 -19.15
C TYR A 155 -3.21 14.40 -20.48
N GLU A 156 -2.91 13.34 -21.24
CA GLU A 156 -2.23 13.43 -22.55
C GLU A 156 -3.18 13.04 -23.71
N LEU A 157 -4.48 13.35 -23.59
CA LEU A 157 -5.53 12.81 -24.46
C LEU A 157 -5.46 13.32 -25.91
N GLU A 158 -4.80 14.45 -26.16
CA GLU A 158 -4.56 14.97 -27.51
C GLU A 158 -3.45 14.18 -28.20
N LYS A 159 -2.46 13.74 -27.43
CA LYS A 159 -1.33 12.94 -27.91
C LYS A 159 -1.69 11.46 -28.04
N TYR A 160 -2.54 10.96 -27.15
CA TYR A 160 -3.03 9.58 -27.10
C TYR A 160 -4.56 9.58 -27.06
N PRO A 161 -5.25 9.81 -28.19
CA PRO A 161 -6.71 9.90 -28.25
C PRO A 161 -7.43 8.60 -27.84
N GLU A 162 -6.77 7.45 -27.94
CA GLU A 162 -7.29 6.14 -27.51
C GLU A 162 -7.65 6.09 -26.03
N ASP A 163 -6.96 6.87 -25.18
CA ASP A 163 -7.22 6.96 -23.73
C ASP A 163 -8.62 7.49 -23.42
N LYS A 164 -9.23 8.21 -24.36
CA LYS A 164 -10.59 8.75 -24.21
C LYS A 164 -11.64 7.63 -24.18
N THR A 165 -11.36 6.49 -24.79
CA THR A 165 -12.34 5.41 -25.02
C THR A 165 -11.95 4.08 -24.43
N GLU A 166 -10.68 3.88 -24.03
CA GLU A 166 -10.26 2.64 -23.36
C GLU A 166 -11.03 2.47 -22.04
N LYS A 167 -11.69 1.31 -21.91
CA LYS A 167 -12.66 1.05 -20.85
C LYS A 167 -11.97 0.69 -19.55
N ASP A 168 -10.89 -0.07 -19.63
CA ASP A 168 -10.19 -0.63 -18.48
C ASP A 168 -8.97 0.22 -18.08
N LEU A 169 -8.79 1.39 -18.71
CA LEU A 169 -7.71 2.33 -18.41
C LEU A 169 -8.08 3.30 -17.28
N GLU A 170 -7.24 3.35 -16.25
CA GLU A 170 -7.23 4.44 -15.30
C GLU A 170 -6.55 5.68 -15.94
N ARG A 171 -7.35 6.53 -16.59
CA ARG A 171 -6.85 7.65 -17.42
C ARG A 171 -5.91 8.60 -16.71
N HIS A 172 -6.14 8.85 -15.43
CA HIS A 172 -5.38 9.79 -14.61
C HIS A 172 -3.94 9.31 -14.32
N VAL A 173 -3.67 8.00 -14.41
CA VAL A 173 -2.32 7.44 -14.25
C VAL A 173 -1.63 7.12 -15.57
N ALA A 174 -2.35 7.13 -16.69
CA ALA A 174 -1.82 6.72 -17.99
C ALA A 174 -0.54 7.48 -18.40
N PRO A 175 -0.45 8.83 -18.24
CA PRO A 175 0.78 9.56 -18.54
C PRO A 175 1.97 9.13 -17.66
N ALA A 176 1.74 8.93 -16.36
CA ALA A 176 2.78 8.49 -15.42
C ALA A 176 3.27 7.08 -15.76
N ILE A 177 2.37 6.15 -16.09
CA ILE A 177 2.72 4.80 -16.53
C ILE A 177 3.58 4.85 -17.80
N ARG A 178 3.21 5.65 -18.81
CA ARG A 178 4.02 5.82 -20.02
C ARG A 178 5.42 6.36 -19.70
N ALA A 179 5.51 7.36 -18.83
CA ALA A 179 6.79 7.92 -18.40
C ALA A 179 7.67 6.86 -17.73
N HIS A 180 7.12 6.03 -16.84
CA HIS A 180 7.83 4.91 -16.22
C HIS A 180 8.31 3.85 -17.23
N TRP A 181 7.50 3.52 -18.24
CA TRP A 181 7.94 2.59 -19.30
C TRP A 181 9.09 3.15 -20.13
N LEU A 182 9.03 4.43 -20.52
CA LEU A 182 10.11 5.09 -21.25
C LEU A 182 11.39 5.16 -20.42
N ASP A 183 11.26 5.47 -19.13
CA ASP A 183 12.37 5.48 -18.19
C ASP A 183 13.01 4.08 -18.06
N PHE A 184 12.20 3.03 -17.88
CA PHE A 184 12.69 1.67 -17.80
C PHE A 184 13.47 1.24 -19.06
N LEU A 185 12.95 1.57 -20.25
CA LEU A 185 13.63 1.27 -21.52
C LEU A 185 14.98 1.99 -21.61
N LYS A 186 15.05 3.26 -21.21
CA LYS A 186 16.29 4.04 -21.15
C LYS A 186 17.28 3.45 -20.14
N ALA A 187 16.82 3.11 -18.94
CA ALA A 187 17.66 2.52 -17.91
C ALA A 187 18.26 1.18 -18.37
N ARG A 188 17.48 0.36 -19.07
CA ARG A 188 17.97 -0.88 -19.67
C ARG A 188 19.08 -0.65 -20.69
N GLU A 189 18.90 0.33 -21.59
CA GLU A 189 19.88 0.68 -22.61
C GLU A 189 21.17 1.23 -21.99
N ALA A 190 21.04 2.14 -21.02
CA ALA A 190 22.16 2.76 -20.31
C ALA A 190 22.81 1.86 -19.25
N ARG A 191 22.24 0.69 -18.96
CA ARG A 191 22.62 -0.18 -17.82
C ARG A 191 22.61 0.57 -16.49
N SER A 192 21.63 1.46 -16.29
CA SER A 192 21.43 2.22 -15.06
C SER A 192 20.21 1.71 -14.30
N LYS A 193 19.99 2.26 -13.10
CA LYS A 193 18.73 2.09 -12.38
C LYS A 193 17.62 2.96 -13.03
N PRO A 194 16.37 2.48 -13.09
CA PRO A 194 15.24 3.35 -13.38
C PRO A 194 15.04 4.33 -12.22
N VAL A 195 14.24 5.37 -12.45
CA VAL A 195 13.81 6.31 -11.41
C VAL A 195 13.19 5.52 -10.26
N SER A 196 12.09 4.79 -10.51
CA SER A 196 11.49 3.92 -9.49
C SER A 196 12.14 2.53 -9.50
N ASP A 197 13.30 2.41 -8.83
CA ASP A 197 13.97 1.12 -8.66
C ASP A 197 13.27 0.21 -7.63
N ILE A 198 13.65 -1.08 -7.62
CA ILE A 198 13.04 -2.09 -6.76
C ILE A 198 13.28 -1.83 -5.26
N GLU A 199 14.36 -1.13 -4.92
CA GLU A 199 14.71 -0.81 -3.54
C GLU A 199 13.67 0.16 -2.96
N GLN A 200 13.28 1.19 -3.71
CA GLN A 200 12.23 2.12 -3.26
C GLN A 200 10.90 1.40 -3.04
N GLY A 201 10.49 0.55 -4.00
CA GLY A 201 9.28 -0.26 -3.87
C GLY A 201 9.33 -1.23 -2.68
N HIS A 202 10.49 -1.80 -2.40
CA HIS A 202 10.72 -2.65 -1.24
C HIS A 202 10.53 -1.88 0.07
N ILE A 203 11.17 -0.72 0.23
CA ILE A 203 11.12 0.04 1.47
C ILE A 203 9.68 0.50 1.77
N SER A 204 8.98 1.04 0.77
CA SER A 204 7.58 1.49 0.93
C SER A 204 6.65 0.33 1.32
N SER A 205 6.80 -0.81 0.64
CA SER A 205 6.00 -2.01 0.92
C SER A 205 6.29 -2.58 2.31
N ALA A 206 7.57 -2.73 2.65
CA ALA A 206 8.01 -3.27 3.94
C ALA A 206 7.56 -2.36 5.10
N SER A 207 7.60 -1.03 4.92
CA SER A 207 7.09 -0.08 5.91
C SER A 207 5.60 -0.32 6.21
N CYS A 208 4.76 -0.46 5.17
CA CYS A 208 3.34 -0.76 5.37
C CYS A 208 3.10 -2.14 6.00
N ILE A 209 3.93 -3.14 5.70
CA ILE A 209 3.88 -4.46 6.35
C ILE A 209 4.24 -4.35 7.84
N LEU A 210 5.28 -3.58 8.19
CA LEU A 210 5.64 -3.29 9.58
C LEU A 210 4.50 -2.59 10.32
N ALA A 211 3.76 -1.71 9.66
CA ALA A 211 2.58 -1.10 10.26
C ALA A 211 1.45 -2.12 10.53
N ASN A 212 1.22 -3.09 9.65
CA ASN A 212 0.30 -4.20 9.94
C ASN A 212 0.79 -5.06 11.12
N ILE A 213 2.09 -5.40 11.18
CA ILE A 213 2.66 -6.17 12.28
C ILE A 213 2.51 -5.41 13.60
N SER A 214 2.86 -4.12 13.62
CA SER A 214 2.71 -3.24 14.78
C SER A 214 1.26 -3.22 15.29
N GLN A 215 0.30 -3.10 14.38
CA GLN A 215 -1.13 -3.16 14.70
C GLN A 215 -1.54 -4.52 15.27
N GLN A 216 -1.03 -5.62 14.70
CA GLN A 216 -1.34 -6.98 15.13
C GLN A 216 -0.83 -7.28 16.54
N ILE A 217 0.39 -6.85 16.88
CA ILE A 217 1.02 -7.13 18.18
C ILE A 217 0.80 -6.02 19.23
N GLY A 218 0.21 -4.89 18.83
CA GLY A 218 -0.22 -3.81 19.72
C GLY A 218 0.91 -2.94 20.29
N ARG A 219 2.06 -2.85 19.60
CA ARG A 219 3.22 -2.03 20.02
C ARG A 219 3.99 -1.47 18.83
N SER A 220 4.80 -0.44 19.07
CA SER A 220 5.69 0.15 18.05
C SER A 220 6.88 -0.76 17.75
N LEU A 221 7.43 -0.64 16.55
CA LEU A 221 8.55 -1.42 16.03
C LEU A 221 9.70 -0.47 15.67
N THR A 222 10.85 -0.62 16.32
CA THR A 222 12.09 0.06 15.92
C THR A 222 12.78 -0.75 14.83
N TRP A 223 13.05 -0.13 13.68
CA TRP A 223 13.60 -0.82 12.51
C TRP A 223 15.12 -0.63 12.38
N ASP A 224 15.85 -1.74 12.30
CA ASP A 224 17.27 -1.77 11.95
C ASP A 224 17.38 -2.03 10.43
N ALA A 225 17.52 -0.93 9.68
CA ALA A 225 17.57 -0.96 8.22
C ALA A 225 18.80 -1.68 7.66
N ASP A 226 19.90 -1.75 8.40
CA ASP A 226 21.11 -2.45 7.95
C ASP A 226 20.95 -3.96 8.09
N LYS A 227 20.24 -4.41 9.14
CA LYS A 227 19.98 -5.84 9.39
C LYS A 227 18.68 -6.35 8.79
N HIS A 228 17.81 -5.45 8.32
CA HIS A 228 16.45 -5.76 7.87
C HIS A 228 15.64 -6.51 8.96
N LEU A 229 15.72 -6.04 10.20
CA LEU A 229 15.06 -6.64 11.36
C LEU A 229 14.47 -5.58 12.29
N VAL A 230 13.45 -5.98 13.05
CA VAL A 230 12.98 -5.21 14.20
C VAL A 230 13.97 -5.39 15.34
N ALA A 231 14.50 -4.28 15.85
CA ALA A 231 15.54 -4.29 16.87
C ALA A 231 15.02 -4.87 18.19
N GLY A 232 15.60 -5.98 18.63
CA GLY A 232 15.30 -6.61 19.92
C GLY A 232 13.91 -7.26 20.04
N ASP A 233 13.24 -7.56 18.92
CA ASP A 233 11.88 -8.10 18.93
C ASP A 233 11.75 -9.41 18.11
N ASP A 234 12.01 -10.54 18.76
CA ASP A 234 11.92 -11.86 18.14
C ASP A 234 10.49 -12.23 17.72
N GLU A 235 9.47 -11.74 18.41
CA GLU A 235 8.07 -11.99 18.06
C GLU A 235 7.72 -11.27 16.75
N ALA A 236 8.07 -9.99 16.62
CA ALA A 236 7.86 -9.23 15.40
C ALA A 236 8.68 -9.80 14.23
N ASN A 237 9.94 -10.19 14.48
CA ASN A 237 10.80 -10.77 13.44
C ASN A 237 10.26 -12.11 12.91
N LYS A 238 9.60 -12.94 13.74
CA LYS A 238 8.91 -14.14 13.27
C LYS A 238 7.77 -13.82 12.29
N LEU A 239 7.13 -12.66 12.43
CA LEU A 239 6.01 -12.22 11.58
C LEU A 239 6.48 -11.59 10.25
N LEU A 240 7.76 -11.25 10.11
CA LEU A 240 8.34 -10.84 8.82
C LEU A 240 8.31 -11.97 7.79
N ARG A 241 8.18 -13.22 8.27
CA ARG A 241 8.05 -14.41 7.45
C ARG A 241 6.66 -15.01 7.58
N ARG A 242 5.99 -15.23 6.44
CA ARG A 242 4.72 -15.96 6.43
C ARG A 242 4.96 -17.47 6.50
N PRO A 243 4.22 -18.22 7.33
CA PRO A 243 4.24 -19.68 7.28
C PRO A 243 3.64 -20.15 5.96
N TYR A 244 4.34 -21.07 5.27
CA TYR A 244 3.85 -21.70 4.05
C TYR A 244 3.17 -23.02 4.41
N ARG A 245 2.00 -23.25 3.84
CA ARG A 245 1.30 -24.54 3.95
C ARG A 245 2.04 -25.60 3.14
N ALA A 246 2.13 -26.83 3.65
CA ALA A 246 2.67 -27.94 2.88
C ALA A 246 1.86 -28.16 1.59
N PRO A 247 2.49 -28.57 0.46
CA PRO A 247 3.90 -28.94 0.30
C PRO A 247 4.84 -27.76 -0.04
N TRP A 248 4.35 -26.53 0.00
CA TRP A 248 5.11 -25.36 -0.42
C TRP A 248 6.27 -25.08 0.54
N VAL A 249 7.44 -24.79 -0.03
CA VAL A 249 8.65 -24.44 0.71
C VAL A 249 9.02 -23.00 0.38
N HIS A 250 9.38 -22.23 1.41
CA HIS A 250 9.81 -20.85 1.22
C HIS A 250 11.11 -20.82 0.39
N PRO A 251 11.23 -19.95 -0.63
CA PRO A 251 12.42 -19.89 -1.50
C PRO A 251 13.62 -19.20 -0.84
N GLU A 252 13.71 -19.23 0.49
CA GLU A 252 14.87 -18.70 1.21
C GLU A 252 16.13 -19.45 0.77
N PRO A 253 17.23 -18.74 0.45
CA PRO A 253 18.52 -19.38 0.31
C PRO A 253 18.80 -20.21 1.56
N ALA A 254 19.29 -21.45 1.40
CA ALA A 254 19.77 -22.21 2.54
C ALA A 254 20.76 -21.34 3.32
N ALA A 255 20.63 -21.32 4.65
CA ALA A 255 21.55 -20.57 5.50
C ALA A 255 22.98 -20.92 5.07
N GLN A 256 23.73 -19.92 4.59
CA GLN A 256 25.16 -20.10 4.34
C GLN A 256 25.78 -20.36 5.71
N GLY A 257 26.18 -21.61 5.94
CA GLY A 257 26.85 -22.05 7.17
C GLY A 257 28.26 -21.51 7.29
#